data_AF-A0A413LB09-F1
#
_entry.id   AF-A0A413LB09-F1
#
_cell.length_a   1.000
_cell.length_b   1.000
_cell.length_c   1.000
_cell.angle_alpha   90.00
_cell.angle_beta   90.00
_cell.angle_gamma   90.00
#
_symmetry.space_group_name_H-M   'P 1'
#
loop_
_entity.id
_entity.type
_entity.pdbx_description
1 polymer ?
#
loop_
_entity_poly.entity_id
_entity_poly.type
_entity_poly.pdbx_seq_one_letter_code
_entity_poly.pdbx_strand_id
1 'polypeptide(L)'
;MVKAVTYTHAQVADVPRVGDVMELVEIKTLKPVRTYQVVAVSHQRPATSSQVTFSDNLPADFENYYLMNITKLPRLEFENSFINSHLARGILVKTRSVLINNNVFRNGTGTAVHVGAEASWHEGTHAKDVVITNNVMMGCGNGAGGQGGASGIAVIIDADDTGSSYLHDRIRIENNLIMGEGNPCGIYIGNADHVLLKQNRVLQCQKEYMVHSVNNLSVVK
;
A
#
# COMPACT_ATOMS: atom_id res chain seq x y z
N MET A 1 17.95 -16.44 -7.58
CA MET A 1 16.65 -16.60 -8.31
C MET A 1 15.60 -16.01 -7.40
N VAL A 2 14.95 -14.90 -7.77
CA VAL A 2 13.94 -14.28 -6.91
C VAL A 2 12.70 -15.19 -6.87
N LYS A 3 12.44 -15.83 -5.73
CA LYS A 3 11.28 -16.74 -5.55
C LYS A 3 10.15 -15.96 -4.89
N ALA A 4 9.01 -15.79 -5.58
CA ALA A 4 7.77 -15.35 -4.94
C ALA A 4 7.01 -16.59 -4.40
N VAL A 5 6.49 -16.51 -3.18
CA VAL A 5 5.81 -17.64 -2.50
C VAL A 5 4.47 -17.98 -3.17
N THR A 6 3.84 -16.97 -3.79
CA THR A 6 2.62 -17.07 -4.56
C THR A 6 2.85 -16.52 -5.97
N TYR A 7 2.14 -17.05 -6.97
CA TYR A 7 2.11 -16.42 -8.29
C TYR A 7 1.48 -15.04 -8.19
N THR A 8 1.70 -14.18 -9.21
CA THR A 8 0.93 -12.94 -9.34
C THR A 8 -0.56 -13.26 -9.26
N HIS A 9 -1.38 -12.33 -8.74
CA HIS A 9 -2.84 -12.52 -8.72
C HIS A 9 -3.43 -12.81 -10.11
N ALA A 10 -2.78 -12.33 -11.17
CA ALA A 10 -3.16 -12.59 -12.56
C ALA A 10 -2.73 -13.97 -13.08
N GLN A 11 -1.99 -14.76 -12.27
CA GLN A 11 -1.43 -16.07 -12.60
C GLN A 11 -0.60 -16.10 -13.88
N VAL A 12 0.05 -14.97 -14.20
CA VAL A 12 0.94 -14.80 -15.34
C VAL A 12 2.27 -14.19 -14.89
N ALA A 13 3.34 -14.44 -15.65
CA ALA A 13 4.62 -13.79 -15.40
C ALA A 13 4.48 -12.26 -15.54
N ASP A 14 4.94 -11.52 -14.53
CA ASP A 14 5.13 -10.07 -14.67
C ASP A 14 6.46 -9.81 -15.37
N VAL A 15 6.40 -9.66 -16.70
CA VAL A 15 7.56 -9.48 -17.56
C VAL A 15 7.79 -7.99 -17.78
N PRO A 16 8.93 -7.40 -17.35
CA PRO A 16 9.24 -6.00 -17.63
C PRO A 16 9.49 -5.77 -19.14
N ARG A 17 9.49 -4.51 -19.56
CA ARG A 17 9.84 -4.09 -20.93
C ARG A 17 11.21 -3.42 -20.94
N VAL A 18 11.90 -3.50 -22.08
CA VAL A 18 13.09 -2.67 -22.31
C VAL A 18 12.71 -1.20 -22.14
N GLY A 19 13.49 -0.48 -21.35
CA GLY A 19 13.24 0.91 -20.96
C GLY A 19 12.54 1.07 -19.61
N ASP A 20 11.90 0.03 -19.06
CA ASP A 20 11.29 0.10 -17.72
C ASP A 20 12.34 0.39 -16.65
N VAL A 21 11.93 1.11 -15.62
CA VAL A 21 12.74 1.43 -14.44
C VAL A 21 12.31 0.55 -13.28
N MET A 22 13.26 -0.16 -12.70
CA MET A 22 13.09 -1.00 -11.52
C MET A 22 13.71 -0.33 -10.29
N GLU A 23 12.99 -0.30 -9.16
CA GLU A 23 13.56 -0.01 -7.85
C GLU A 23 14.13 -1.31 -7.24
N LEU A 24 15.38 -1.26 -6.79
CA LEU A 24 15.96 -2.25 -5.89
C LEU A 24 15.56 -1.87 -4.46
N VAL A 25 14.90 -2.81 -3.77
CA VAL A 25 14.22 -2.56 -2.49
C VAL A 25 14.70 -3.57 -1.46
N GLU A 26 15.20 -3.12 -0.31
CA GLU A 26 15.63 -4.02 0.76
C GLU A 26 14.44 -4.78 1.35
N ILE A 27 14.52 -6.11 1.44
CA ILE A 27 13.40 -6.95 1.87
C ILE A 27 12.97 -6.63 3.31
N LYS A 28 13.94 -6.44 4.22
CA LYS A 28 13.67 -6.25 5.65
C LYS A 28 12.91 -4.97 5.98
N THR A 29 13.12 -3.91 5.19
CA THR A 29 12.62 -2.56 5.49
C THR A 29 11.67 -2.03 4.43
N LEU A 30 11.63 -2.68 3.26
CA LEU A 30 11.03 -2.18 2.01
C LEU A 30 11.54 -0.81 1.54
N LYS A 31 12.71 -0.40 2.02
CA LYS A 31 13.36 0.84 1.61
C LYS A 31 13.98 0.69 0.21
N PRO A 32 13.65 1.56 -0.76
CA PRO A 32 14.37 1.63 -2.02
C PRO A 32 15.80 2.11 -1.80
N VAL A 33 16.77 1.44 -2.43
CA VAL A 33 18.19 1.78 -2.31
C VAL A 33 18.78 2.29 -3.62
N ARG A 34 18.24 1.85 -4.76
CA ARG A 34 18.78 2.15 -6.10
C ARG A 34 17.73 1.92 -7.18
N THR A 35 17.89 2.56 -8.33
CA THR A 35 17.10 2.25 -9.53
C THR A 35 17.97 1.69 -10.65
N TYR A 36 17.35 0.87 -11.50
CA TYR A 36 17.96 0.24 -12.67
C TYR A 36 17.06 0.41 -13.89
N GLN A 37 17.63 0.61 -15.06
CA GLN A 37 16.87 0.55 -16.31
C GLN A 37 17.00 -0.84 -16.93
N VAL A 38 15.90 -1.38 -17.44
CA VAL A 38 15.88 -2.65 -18.18
C VAL A 38 16.42 -2.41 -19.59
N VAL A 39 17.49 -3.12 -19.96
CA VAL A 39 18.13 -2.98 -21.28
C VAL A 39 17.87 -4.17 -22.21
N ALA A 40 17.58 -5.35 -21.65
CA ALA A 40 17.17 -6.51 -22.42
C ALA A 40 16.24 -7.42 -21.60
N VAL A 41 15.30 -8.08 -22.28
CA VAL A 41 14.38 -9.05 -21.67
C VAL A 41 14.26 -10.25 -22.60
N SER A 42 14.39 -11.45 -22.02
CA SER A 42 14.09 -12.71 -22.69
C SER A 42 13.08 -13.49 -21.84
N HIS A 43 11.95 -13.82 -22.44
CA HIS A 43 10.87 -14.56 -21.80
C HIS A 43 10.19 -15.45 -22.83
N GLN A 44 9.95 -16.71 -22.48
CA GLN A 44 9.27 -17.67 -23.34
C GLN A 44 8.05 -18.21 -22.60
N ARG A 45 6.84 -17.95 -23.13
CA ARG A 45 5.61 -18.54 -22.58
C ARG A 45 5.67 -20.07 -22.72
N PRO A 46 5.20 -20.84 -21.72
CA PRO A 46 4.47 -20.43 -20.52
C PRO A 46 5.36 -20.28 -19.27
N ALA A 47 6.67 -20.04 -19.43
CA ALA A 47 7.56 -19.90 -18.29
C ALA A 47 7.06 -18.82 -17.33
N THR A 48 7.32 -19.01 -16.05
CA THR A 48 6.95 -18.05 -15.00
C THR A 48 8.15 -17.18 -14.60
N SER A 49 9.34 -17.52 -15.10
CA SER A 49 10.58 -16.77 -14.96
C SER A 49 10.91 -15.98 -16.23
N SER A 50 11.68 -14.92 -16.08
CA SER A 50 12.22 -14.12 -17.18
C SER A 50 13.69 -13.83 -16.94
N GLN A 51 14.48 -13.75 -18.02
CA GLN A 51 15.84 -13.23 -17.96
C GLN A 51 15.80 -11.74 -18.28
N VAL A 52 16.35 -10.92 -17.38
CA VAL A 52 16.35 -9.47 -17.49
C VAL A 52 17.78 -8.98 -17.34
N THR A 53 18.21 -8.09 -18.24
CA THR A 53 19.50 -7.39 -18.14
C THR A 53 19.23 -5.94 -17.76
N PHE A 54 20.01 -5.43 -16.80
CA PHE A 54 19.92 -4.07 -16.31
C PHE A 54 21.06 -3.19 -16.83
N SER A 55 20.89 -1.88 -16.73
CA SER A 55 21.86 -0.86 -17.12
C SER A 55 23.17 -0.89 -16.30
N ASP A 56 23.17 -1.55 -15.14
CA ASP A 56 24.33 -1.73 -14.28
C ASP A 56 24.22 -3.06 -13.52
N ASN A 57 25.31 -3.50 -12.89
CA ASN A 57 25.36 -4.70 -12.09
C ASN A 57 24.50 -4.58 -10.81
N LEU A 58 23.82 -5.68 -10.48
CA LEU A 58 23.20 -5.85 -9.17
C LEU A 58 24.30 -5.94 -8.08
N PRO A 59 24.01 -5.54 -6.82
CA PRO A 59 24.96 -5.72 -5.74
C PRO A 59 25.25 -7.20 -5.50
N ALA A 60 26.41 -7.52 -4.91
CA ALA A 60 26.83 -8.90 -4.69
C ALA A 60 25.87 -9.70 -3.79
N ASP A 61 25.15 -9.01 -2.90
CA ASP A 61 24.17 -9.55 -1.95
C ASP A 61 22.71 -9.37 -2.44
N PHE A 62 22.49 -9.42 -3.76
CA PHE A 62 21.19 -9.17 -4.39
C PHE A 62 20.01 -10.01 -3.85
N GLU A 63 20.26 -11.16 -3.20
CA GLU A 63 19.21 -11.99 -2.59
C GLU A 63 18.54 -11.32 -1.36
N ASN A 64 19.11 -10.22 -0.84
CA ASN A 64 18.50 -9.40 0.22
C ASN A 64 17.50 -8.37 -0.31
N TYR A 65 17.24 -8.33 -1.62
CA TYR A 65 16.47 -7.28 -2.26
C TYR A 65 15.37 -7.83 -3.18
N TYR A 66 14.29 -7.06 -3.30
CA TYR A 66 13.32 -7.18 -4.38
C TYR A 66 13.60 -6.18 -5.49
N LEU A 67 13.06 -6.48 -6.68
CA LEU A 67 13.01 -5.57 -7.81
C LEU A 67 11.55 -5.22 -8.11
N MET A 68 11.20 -3.94 -7.98
CA MET A 68 9.85 -3.43 -8.18
C MET A 68 9.80 -2.58 -9.45
N ASN A 69 8.92 -2.89 -10.39
CA ASN A 69 8.79 -2.10 -11.63
C ASN A 69 8.00 -0.82 -11.36
N ILE A 70 8.69 0.31 -11.23
CA ILE A 70 8.04 1.58 -10.93
C ILE A 70 7.47 2.28 -12.16
N THR A 71 7.92 1.91 -13.37
CA THR A 71 7.36 2.44 -14.63
C THR A 71 5.92 1.97 -14.83
N LYS A 72 5.58 0.77 -14.35
CA LYS A 72 4.26 0.18 -14.53
C LYS A 72 3.26 0.46 -13.40
N LEU A 73 3.64 1.28 -12.40
CA LEU A 73 2.71 1.63 -11.34
C LEU A 73 1.50 2.39 -11.91
N PRO A 74 0.27 1.90 -11.72
CA PRO A 74 -0.90 2.58 -12.23
C PRO A 74 -1.22 3.81 -11.37
N ARG A 75 -1.75 4.86 -11.99
CA ARG A 75 -2.54 5.86 -11.28
C ARG A 75 -3.88 5.22 -10.89
N LEU A 76 -4.36 5.48 -9.67
CA LEU A 76 -5.63 4.96 -9.18
C LEU A 76 -6.62 6.09 -8.95
N GLU A 77 -7.78 6.00 -9.60
CA GLU A 77 -8.98 6.76 -9.28
C GLU A 77 -10.07 5.76 -8.91
N PHE A 78 -10.54 5.81 -7.67
CA PHE A 78 -11.60 4.96 -7.15
C PHE A 78 -12.68 5.84 -6.54
N GLU A 79 -13.78 6.02 -7.27
CA GLU A 79 -14.78 7.02 -6.93
C GLU A 79 -16.21 6.49 -7.05
N ASN A 80 -17.12 7.12 -6.31
CA ASN A 80 -18.57 6.94 -6.43
C ASN A 80 -19.03 5.47 -6.34
N SER A 81 -18.30 4.66 -5.59
CA SER A 81 -18.54 3.21 -5.48
C SER A 81 -19.18 2.84 -4.14
N PHE A 82 -19.95 1.75 -4.15
CA PHE A 82 -20.54 1.14 -2.95
C PHE A 82 -19.97 -0.26 -2.73
N ILE A 83 -19.21 -0.43 -1.64
CA ILE A 83 -18.52 -1.66 -1.27
C ILE A 83 -19.20 -2.18 -0.01
N ASN A 84 -19.78 -3.39 -0.08
CA ASN A 84 -20.65 -3.87 1.00
C ASN A 84 -20.50 -5.36 1.29
N SER A 85 -20.47 -5.71 2.58
CA SER A 85 -20.56 -7.08 3.10
C SER A 85 -19.56 -8.07 2.49
N HIS A 86 -18.31 -7.65 2.29
CA HIS A 86 -17.27 -8.48 1.68
C HIS A 86 -16.26 -9.00 2.72
N LEU A 87 -15.56 -10.08 2.36
CA LEU A 87 -14.45 -10.62 3.13
C LEU A 87 -13.18 -9.80 2.86
N ALA A 88 -12.39 -9.58 3.92
CA ALA A 88 -11.14 -8.83 3.91
C ALA A 88 -11.29 -7.31 3.70
N ARG A 89 -10.28 -6.67 3.09
CA ARG A 89 -10.11 -5.22 2.97
C ARG A 89 -10.98 -4.67 1.84
N GLY A 90 -11.58 -3.48 2.00
CA GLY A 90 -12.43 -2.86 0.96
C GLY A 90 -11.66 -2.58 -0.33
N ILE A 91 -10.52 -1.93 -0.17
CA ILE A 91 -9.53 -1.73 -1.23
C ILE A 91 -8.13 -1.83 -0.64
N LEU A 92 -7.21 -2.47 -1.38
CA LEU A 92 -5.80 -2.57 -1.06
C LEU A 92 -4.99 -1.81 -2.10
N VAL A 93 -4.33 -0.75 -1.68
CA VAL A 93 -3.59 0.20 -2.51
C VAL A 93 -2.10 0.00 -2.33
N LYS A 94 -1.42 -0.32 -3.44
CA LYS A 94 0.03 -0.59 -3.50
C LYS A 94 0.74 0.25 -4.58
N THR A 95 0.20 1.43 -4.87
CA THR A 95 0.64 2.31 -5.97
C THR A 95 0.76 3.77 -5.54
N ARG A 96 1.20 4.62 -6.46
CA ARG A 96 1.36 6.07 -6.31
C ARG A 96 0.28 6.81 -7.11
N SER A 97 0.04 8.09 -6.79
CA SER A 97 -1.00 8.93 -7.41
C SER A 97 -2.40 8.30 -7.28
N VAL A 98 -2.96 8.41 -6.08
CA VAL A 98 -4.19 7.72 -5.69
C VAL A 98 -5.24 8.75 -5.28
N LEU A 99 -6.44 8.60 -5.84
CA LEU A 99 -7.66 9.27 -5.41
C LEU A 99 -8.70 8.23 -5.01
N ILE A 100 -9.13 8.26 -3.75
CA ILE A 100 -10.27 7.50 -3.24
C ILE A 100 -11.30 8.51 -2.76
N ASN A 101 -12.33 8.75 -3.58
CA ASN A 101 -13.26 9.86 -3.35
C ASN A 101 -14.74 9.45 -3.43
N ASN A 102 -15.54 9.93 -2.48
CA ASN A 102 -16.99 9.78 -2.51
C ASN A 102 -17.47 8.31 -2.60
N ASN A 103 -16.80 7.41 -1.90
CA ASN A 103 -17.22 6.00 -1.82
C ASN A 103 -17.91 5.69 -0.50
N VAL A 104 -18.68 4.61 -0.49
CA VAL A 104 -19.26 4.04 0.72
C VAL A 104 -18.72 2.63 0.93
N PHE A 105 -18.11 2.41 2.08
CA PHE A 105 -17.65 1.10 2.54
C PHE A 105 -18.50 0.67 3.73
N ARG A 106 -19.08 -0.53 3.67
CA ARG A 106 -20.03 -0.99 4.68
C ARG A 106 -19.86 -2.46 5.02
N ASN A 107 -19.83 -2.77 6.31
CA ASN A 107 -19.92 -4.13 6.85
C ASN A 107 -18.87 -5.11 6.28
N GLY A 108 -17.70 -4.60 5.89
CA GLY A 108 -16.57 -5.41 5.45
C GLY A 108 -15.82 -5.99 6.64
N THR A 109 -15.35 -7.23 6.56
CA THR A 109 -14.65 -7.83 7.71
C THR A 109 -13.32 -7.10 8.01
N GLY A 110 -12.61 -6.63 6.98
CA GLY A 110 -11.35 -5.93 7.13
C GLY A 110 -11.47 -4.41 7.07
N THR A 111 -10.34 -3.73 7.19
CA THR A 111 -10.26 -2.27 7.10
C THR A 111 -10.76 -1.79 5.73
N ALA A 112 -11.57 -0.73 5.69
CA ALA A 112 -12.19 -0.26 4.46
C ALA A 112 -11.17 0.13 3.38
N VAL A 113 -10.16 0.92 3.74
CA VAL A 113 -9.05 1.29 2.86
C VAL A 113 -7.73 0.89 3.51
N HIS A 114 -6.98 0.03 2.83
CA HIS A 114 -5.61 -0.33 3.21
C HIS A 114 -4.63 0.21 2.16
N VAL A 115 -3.82 1.18 2.54
CA VAL A 115 -2.66 1.63 1.76
C VAL A 115 -1.44 0.96 2.37
N GLY A 116 -0.72 0.15 1.59
CA GLY A 116 0.41 -0.56 2.16
C GLY A 116 1.35 -1.22 1.17
N ALA A 117 2.42 -1.77 1.73
CA ALA A 117 3.38 -2.63 1.06
C ALA A 117 3.73 -3.78 2.01
N GLU A 118 3.82 -5.00 1.48
CA GLU A 118 3.92 -6.22 2.29
C GLU A 118 5.09 -7.08 1.78
N ALA A 119 6.14 -7.24 2.59
CA ALA A 119 7.34 -7.97 2.20
C ALA A 119 7.07 -9.47 2.09
N SER A 120 6.35 -10.04 3.06
CA SER A 120 5.99 -11.47 3.11
C SER A 120 5.14 -11.92 1.91
N TRP A 121 4.36 -11.00 1.32
CA TRP A 121 3.57 -11.22 0.12
C TRP A 121 4.31 -10.87 -1.17
N HIS A 122 5.52 -10.30 -1.09
CA HIS A 122 6.31 -9.84 -2.24
C HIS A 122 5.54 -8.80 -3.08
N GLU A 123 4.73 -7.96 -2.43
CA GLU A 123 3.75 -7.13 -3.11
C GLU A 123 3.84 -5.64 -2.72
N GLY A 124 4.00 -4.81 -3.75
CA GLY A 124 3.83 -3.37 -3.66
C GLY A 124 5.11 -2.60 -3.38
N THR A 125 5.08 -1.32 -3.74
CA THR A 125 6.05 -0.32 -3.28
C THR A 125 5.36 0.62 -2.29
N HIS A 126 6.13 1.52 -1.69
CA HIS A 126 5.58 2.59 -0.87
C HIS A 126 4.68 3.52 -1.71
N ALA A 127 3.47 3.74 -1.21
CA ALA A 127 2.51 4.68 -1.79
C ALA A 127 2.98 6.13 -1.64
N LYS A 128 2.63 6.94 -2.63
CA LYS A 128 2.97 8.37 -2.70
C LYS A 128 1.83 9.14 -3.34
N ASP A 129 1.57 10.37 -2.91
CA ASP A 129 0.52 11.23 -3.47
C ASP A 129 -0.86 10.55 -3.37
N VAL A 130 -1.29 10.32 -2.13
CA VAL A 130 -2.55 9.63 -1.83
C VAL A 130 -3.56 10.61 -1.24
N VAL A 131 -4.75 10.66 -1.83
CA VAL A 131 -5.89 11.43 -1.34
C VAL A 131 -7.07 10.50 -1.08
N ILE A 132 -7.50 10.42 0.18
CA ILE A 132 -8.69 9.67 0.59
C ILE A 132 -9.68 10.68 1.15
N THR A 133 -10.74 10.98 0.40
CA THR A 133 -11.64 12.10 0.74
C THR A 133 -13.12 11.82 0.56
N ASN A 134 -13.96 12.44 1.38
CA ASN A 134 -15.42 12.39 1.26
C ASN A 134 -16.01 10.97 1.29
N ASN A 135 -15.32 9.99 1.87
CA ASN A 135 -15.82 8.63 1.95
C ASN A 135 -16.63 8.40 3.24
N VAL A 136 -17.57 7.47 3.18
CA VAL A 136 -18.33 6.98 4.34
C VAL A 136 -17.93 5.53 4.61
N MET A 137 -17.47 5.23 5.81
CA MET A 137 -16.99 3.91 6.20
C MET A 137 -17.72 3.46 7.48
N MET A 138 -18.48 2.37 7.41
CA MET A 138 -19.34 1.93 8.52
C MET A 138 -19.21 0.43 8.79
N GLY A 139 -18.94 0.05 10.04
CA GLY A 139 -18.91 -1.36 10.46
C GLY A 139 -17.82 -2.17 9.78
N CYS A 140 -16.65 -1.57 9.54
CA CYS A 140 -15.49 -2.22 8.92
C CYS A 140 -14.40 -2.56 9.95
N GLY A 141 -13.52 -3.50 9.63
CA GLY A 141 -12.29 -3.75 10.39
C GLY A 141 -12.42 -4.61 11.66
N ASN A 142 -13.48 -5.41 11.77
CA ASN A 142 -13.77 -6.26 12.93
C ASN A 142 -13.34 -7.73 12.79
N GLY A 143 -12.74 -8.12 11.67
CA GLY A 143 -12.39 -9.50 11.36
C GLY A 143 -11.22 -9.64 10.38
N ALA A 144 -11.26 -10.69 9.54
CA ALA A 144 -10.20 -10.98 8.59
C ALA A 144 -9.91 -9.76 7.69
N GLY A 145 -8.62 -9.45 7.48
CA GLY A 145 -8.17 -8.30 6.71
C GLY A 145 -8.15 -6.97 7.48
N GLY A 146 -8.39 -6.96 8.79
CA GLY A 146 -8.13 -5.78 9.63
C GLY A 146 -6.65 -5.39 9.63
N GLN A 147 -6.36 -4.09 9.63
CA GLN A 147 -5.00 -3.54 9.59
C GLN A 147 -4.85 -2.44 10.62
N GLY A 148 -3.79 -2.51 11.45
CA GLY A 148 -3.51 -1.50 12.49
C GLY A 148 -4.63 -1.27 13.51
N GLY A 149 -5.63 -2.17 13.59
CA GLY A 149 -6.84 -1.97 14.39
C GLY A 149 -7.78 -0.87 13.85
N ALA A 150 -7.60 -0.44 12.60
CA ALA A 150 -8.41 0.61 11.98
C ALA A 150 -9.72 0.06 11.41
N SER A 151 -10.83 0.73 11.72
CA SER A 151 -12.12 0.47 11.05
C SER A 151 -12.15 1.03 9.63
N GLY A 152 -11.70 2.28 9.46
CA GLY A 152 -11.76 3.01 8.20
C GLY A 152 -10.50 2.85 7.35
N ILE A 153 -9.41 3.50 7.76
CA ILE A 153 -8.23 3.67 6.90
C ILE A 153 -6.99 3.18 7.64
N ALA A 154 -6.20 2.32 7.01
CA ALA A 154 -4.86 1.98 7.46
C ALA A 154 -3.85 2.33 6.37
N VAL A 155 -2.81 3.09 6.76
CA VAL A 155 -1.60 3.29 5.98
C VAL A 155 -0.50 2.57 6.75
N ILE A 156 0.11 1.52 6.19
CA ILE A 156 1.07 0.69 6.93
C ILE A 156 2.01 -0.06 5.99
N ILE A 157 3.25 -0.23 6.43
CA ILE A 157 4.21 -1.13 5.77
C ILE A 157 4.42 -2.35 6.67
N ASP A 158 4.29 -3.54 6.08
CA ASP A 158 4.53 -4.81 6.74
C ASP A 158 5.86 -5.42 6.26
N ALA A 159 6.89 -5.23 7.07
CA ALA A 159 8.21 -5.85 6.94
C ALA A 159 8.91 -5.89 8.31
N ASP A 160 9.93 -6.75 8.43
CA ASP A 160 10.58 -7.10 9.70
C ASP A 160 11.16 -5.89 10.48
N ASP A 161 11.71 -4.90 9.78
CA ASP A 161 12.40 -3.75 10.38
C ASP A 161 11.86 -2.43 9.85
N THR A 162 10.64 -2.10 10.27
CA THR A 162 9.93 -0.88 9.84
C THR A 162 9.74 0.13 10.98
N GLY A 163 10.25 -0.16 12.18
CA GLY A 163 10.02 0.63 13.38
C GLY A 163 10.55 2.08 13.35
N SER A 164 11.31 2.44 12.32
CA SER A 164 11.82 3.80 12.08
C SER A 164 11.79 4.21 10.60
N SER A 165 10.96 3.56 9.79
CA SER A 165 10.81 3.88 8.37
C SER A 165 9.74 4.95 8.13
N TYR A 166 9.93 5.79 7.10
CA TYR A 166 9.01 6.88 6.70
C TYR A 166 8.87 6.88 5.17
N LEU A 167 8.34 5.79 4.62
CA LEU A 167 8.40 5.54 3.18
C LEU A 167 7.13 5.96 2.43
N HIS A 168 5.96 5.82 3.03
CA HIS A 168 4.74 6.42 2.48
C HIS A 168 4.89 7.95 2.52
N ASP A 169 4.50 8.66 1.47
CA ASP A 169 4.76 10.11 1.42
C ASP A 169 3.59 10.88 0.79
N ARG A 170 3.29 12.06 1.35
CA ARG A 170 2.18 12.93 0.94
C ARG A 170 0.83 12.21 0.96
N ILE A 171 0.42 11.86 2.17
CA ILE A 171 -0.85 11.19 2.44
C ILE A 171 -1.84 12.21 2.99
N ARG A 172 -2.97 12.36 2.30
CA ARG A 172 -4.04 13.30 2.64
C ARG A 172 -5.33 12.54 2.88
N ILE A 173 -5.84 12.62 4.10
CA ILE A 173 -7.09 11.97 4.51
C ILE A 173 -8.03 13.06 4.99
N GLU A 174 -9.07 13.34 4.21
CA GLU A 174 -9.88 14.56 4.36
C GLU A 174 -11.38 14.28 4.34
N ASN A 175 -12.17 14.95 5.19
CA ASN A 175 -13.64 14.96 5.09
C ASN A 175 -14.29 13.56 5.08
N ASN A 176 -13.68 12.54 5.69
CA ASN A 176 -14.26 11.20 5.75
C ASN A 176 -15.14 11.04 7.00
N LEU A 177 -16.24 10.29 6.86
CA LEU A 177 -17.05 9.82 7.98
C LEU A 177 -16.71 8.35 8.25
N ILE A 178 -16.19 8.05 9.43
CA ILE A 178 -15.80 6.70 9.84
C ILE A 178 -16.59 6.34 11.10
N MET A 179 -17.34 5.24 11.05
CA MET A 179 -18.12 4.72 12.17
C MET A 179 -17.71 3.27 12.42
N GLY A 180 -16.90 3.07 13.46
CA GLY A 180 -16.49 1.73 13.91
C GLY A 180 -17.54 1.08 14.83
N GLU A 181 -17.17 -0.05 15.42
CA GLU A 181 -17.99 -0.79 16.39
C GLU A 181 -17.17 -1.15 17.64
N GLY A 182 -16.39 -0.19 18.13
CA GLY A 182 -15.45 -0.37 19.25
C GLY A 182 -14.01 -0.67 18.81
N ASN A 183 -13.68 -0.51 17.53
CA ASN A 183 -12.34 -0.69 16.98
C ASN A 183 -11.28 0.16 17.71
N PRO A 184 -10.02 -0.31 17.81
CA PRO A 184 -8.92 0.47 18.39
C PRO A 184 -8.78 1.89 17.83
N CYS A 185 -8.94 2.06 16.51
CA CYS A 185 -8.96 3.39 15.89
C CYS A 185 -9.85 3.47 14.65
N GLY A 186 -10.19 4.70 14.23
CA GLY A 186 -10.79 4.95 12.92
C GLY A 186 -9.75 4.93 11.81
N ILE A 187 -8.60 5.56 12.07
CA ILE A 187 -7.50 5.71 11.11
C ILE A 187 -6.18 5.32 11.77
N TYR A 188 -5.42 4.44 11.13
CA TYR A 188 -4.05 4.09 11.50
C TYR A 188 -3.08 4.64 10.46
N ILE A 189 -2.02 5.33 10.89
CA ILE A 189 -0.94 5.81 10.03
C ILE A 189 0.41 5.30 10.52
N GLY A 190 1.01 4.44 9.71
CA GLY A 190 2.31 3.84 9.88
C GLY A 190 3.27 4.24 8.77
N ASN A 191 4.53 4.43 9.10
CA ASN A 191 5.64 4.47 8.14
C ASN A 191 5.52 5.57 7.08
N ALA A 192 5.09 6.77 7.49
CA ALA A 192 4.69 7.82 6.57
C ALA A 192 5.37 9.17 6.85
N ASP A 193 5.58 9.96 5.80
CA ASP A 193 6.02 11.34 5.83
C ASP A 193 4.98 12.25 5.14
N HIS A 194 4.93 13.52 5.55
CA HIS A 194 3.99 14.53 5.05
C HIS A 194 2.53 14.06 5.07
N VAL A 195 1.98 13.89 6.27
CA VAL A 195 0.61 13.41 6.46
C VAL A 195 -0.31 14.57 6.83
N LEU A 196 -1.44 14.70 6.12
CA LEU A 196 -2.51 15.63 6.45
C LEU A 196 -3.77 14.87 6.81
N LEU A 197 -4.23 15.04 8.05
CA LEU A 197 -5.53 14.59 8.52
C LEU A 197 -6.42 15.82 8.69
N LYS A 198 -7.47 15.96 7.88
CA LYS A 198 -8.30 17.17 7.86
C LYS A 198 -9.79 16.86 7.94
N GLN A 199 -10.49 17.41 8.92
CA GLN A 199 -11.96 17.41 8.98
C GLN A 199 -12.60 16.01 8.88
N ASN A 200 -11.90 14.98 9.35
CA ASN A 200 -12.46 13.62 9.43
C ASN A 200 -13.33 13.51 10.68
N ARG A 201 -14.48 12.85 10.55
CA ARG A 201 -15.36 12.55 11.67
C ARG A 201 -15.29 11.06 11.97
N VAL A 202 -14.65 10.71 13.09
CA VAL A 202 -14.56 9.33 13.56
C VAL A 202 -15.52 9.13 14.74
N LEU A 203 -16.37 8.11 14.65
CA LEU A 203 -17.37 7.74 15.63
C LEU A 203 -17.18 6.28 16.04
N GLN A 204 -17.55 5.96 17.28
CA GLN A 204 -17.61 4.59 17.80
C GLN A 204 -16.30 3.79 17.63
N CYS A 205 -15.16 4.48 17.66
CA CYS A 205 -13.83 3.89 17.78
C CYS A 205 -13.21 4.35 19.11
N GLN A 206 -12.26 3.60 19.65
CA GLN A 206 -11.58 3.96 20.90
C GLN A 206 -10.72 5.22 20.73
N LYS A 207 -10.11 5.40 19.55
CA LYS A 207 -9.36 6.58 19.16
C LYS A 207 -9.76 7.04 17.76
N GLU A 208 -9.67 8.34 17.48
CA GLU A 208 -9.84 8.83 16.11
C GLU A 208 -8.68 8.36 15.23
N TYR A 209 -7.45 8.57 15.70
CA TYR A 209 -6.21 8.27 14.99
C TYR A 209 -5.22 7.51 15.88
N MET A 210 -4.49 6.58 15.28
CA MET A 210 -3.27 5.98 15.84
C MET A 210 -2.11 6.17 14.87
N VAL A 211 -0.93 6.45 15.38
CA VAL A 211 0.25 6.74 14.56
C VAL A 211 1.48 5.95 15.02
N HIS A 212 2.31 5.55 14.06
CA HIS A 212 3.57 4.84 14.27
C HIS A 212 4.59 5.27 13.19
N SER A 213 5.78 5.74 13.59
CA SER A 213 6.83 6.15 12.63
C SER A 213 6.31 7.14 11.59
N VAL A 214 5.83 8.30 12.07
CA VAL A 214 5.28 9.36 11.21
C VAL A 214 6.08 10.64 11.35
N ASN A 215 6.51 11.20 10.22
CA ASN A 215 7.12 12.53 10.11
C ASN A 215 6.13 13.52 9.50
N ASN A 216 6.27 14.81 9.86
CA ASN A 216 5.49 15.92 9.30
C ASN A 216 3.97 15.69 9.30
N LEU A 217 3.41 15.29 10.44
CA LEU A 217 1.97 15.11 10.62
C LEU A 217 1.28 16.44 10.93
N SER A 218 0.27 16.79 10.12
CA SER A 218 -0.63 17.91 10.34
C SER A 218 -2.05 17.41 10.58
N VAL A 219 -2.68 17.86 11.68
CA VAL A 219 -4.08 17.55 12.00
C VAL A 219 -4.87 18.85 12.05
N VAL A 220 -5.89 18.95 11.20
CA VAL A 220 -6.80 20.12 11.11
C VAL A 220 -8.21 19.64 11.37
N LYS A 221 -8.86 20.15 12.41
CA LYS A 221 -10.22 19.74 12.78
C LYS A 221 -11.28 20.40 11.92
#